data_AF-A0A382SVL1-F1
#
_entry.id   AF-A0A382SVL1-F1
#
_cell.length_a   1.000
_cell.length_b   1.000
_cell.length_c   1.000
_cell.angle_alpha   90.00
_cell.angle_beta   90.00
_cell.angle_gamma   90.00
#
_symmetry.space_group_name_H-M   'P 1'
#
loop_
_entity.id
_entity.type
_entity.pdbx_description
1 polymer ?
#
loop_
_entity_poly.entity_id
_entity_poly.type
_entity_poly.pdbx_seq_one_letter_code
_entity_poly.pdbx_strand_id
1 'polypeptide(L)'
;MTAIDVKTEIGKNFTPYYKYKRLIPEITIRNDNYGFVLQAFVVDSIVGKQLLGTHFSRGGWMGRFTHLLLSYQSENITFGFGRAPIDWGQSRHHSIIQSGQTPSYDHTSFKLRMGNLSGEILAGQLSSEVANSKRITRLISGHKLTGHFFYDKLEFEIGEQIIYTGENRNIEFFYL
;
A
#
# COMPACT_ATOMS: atom_id res chain seq x y z
N MET A 1 19.49 16.63 6.45
CA MET A 1 20.18 15.75 7.44
C MET A 1 19.51 14.37 7.40
N THR A 2 20.25 13.27 7.35
CA THR A 2 19.61 11.92 7.29
C THR A 2 19.20 11.47 8.70
N ALA A 3 17.93 11.15 8.87
CA ALA A 3 17.36 10.60 10.10
C ALA A 3 17.06 9.10 9.90
N ILE A 4 17.38 8.31 10.92
CA ILE A 4 17.07 6.88 10.98
C ILE A 4 16.27 6.65 12.26
N ASP A 5 15.11 6.02 12.11
CA ASP A 5 14.20 5.68 13.20
C ASP A 5 13.94 4.18 13.16
N VAL A 6 14.03 3.53 14.32
CA VAL A 6 13.80 2.10 14.49
C VAL A 6 12.79 1.92 15.59
N LYS A 7 11.68 1.29 15.27
CA LYS A 7 10.56 1.05 16.17
C LYS A 7 10.19 -0.41 16.18
N THR A 8 9.66 -0.87 17.29
CA THR A 8 9.10 -2.21 17.38
C THR A 8 7.90 -2.16 18.30
N GLU A 9 6.74 -2.49 17.75
CA GLU A 9 5.52 -2.64 18.54
C GLU A 9 5.30 -4.11 18.88
N ILE A 10 5.10 -4.41 20.17
CA ILE A 10 4.77 -5.75 20.65
C ILE A 10 3.44 -5.66 21.38
N GLY A 11 2.50 -6.52 21.02
CA GLY A 11 1.17 -6.47 21.60
C GLY A 11 0.49 -7.82 21.67
N LYS A 12 -0.50 -7.91 22.55
CA LYS A 12 -1.53 -8.95 22.51
C LYS A 12 -2.82 -8.26 22.07
N ASN A 13 -3.40 -8.74 20.98
CA ASN A 13 -4.65 -8.22 20.46
C ASN A 13 -5.79 -9.18 20.74
N PHE A 14 -6.96 -8.57 20.86
CA PHE A 14 -8.23 -9.28 20.98
C PHE A 14 -9.19 -8.74 19.93
N THR A 15 -9.70 -9.65 19.10
CA THR A 15 -10.89 -9.43 18.28
C THR A 15 -12.00 -10.35 18.82
N PRO A 16 -13.28 -10.12 18.46
CA PRO A 16 -14.36 -11.04 18.82
C PRO A 16 -14.10 -12.50 18.42
N TYR A 17 -13.21 -12.71 17.44
CA TYR A 17 -12.91 -14.02 16.87
C TYR A 17 -11.59 -14.62 17.35
N TYR A 18 -10.59 -13.79 17.71
CA TYR A 18 -9.23 -14.28 17.97
C TYR A 18 -8.52 -13.54 19.11
N LYS A 19 -7.71 -14.29 19.86
CA LYS A 19 -6.66 -13.78 20.75
C LYS A 19 -5.31 -14.13 20.13
N TYR A 20 -4.48 -13.12 19.84
CA TYR A 20 -3.19 -13.36 19.21
C TYR A 20 -2.12 -12.35 19.65
N LYS A 21 -0.87 -12.76 19.59
CA LYS A 21 0.30 -11.92 19.75
C LYS A 21 0.65 -11.28 18.41
N ARG A 22 1.08 -10.03 18.45
CA ARG A 22 1.65 -9.31 17.31
C ARG A 22 3.00 -8.73 17.63
N LEU A 23 3.82 -8.64 16.59
CA LEU A 23 5.10 -7.98 16.55
C LEU A 23 5.16 -7.17 15.24
N ILE A 24 5.38 -5.87 15.33
CA ILE A 24 5.49 -4.95 14.18
C ILE A 24 6.83 -4.21 14.29
N PRO A 25 7.92 -4.77 13.72
CA PRO A 25 9.17 -4.04 13.59
C PRO A 25 9.09 -3.08 12.41
N GLU A 26 9.62 -1.89 12.59
CA GLU A 26 9.68 -0.83 11.60
C GLU A 26 11.06 -0.18 11.58
N ILE A 27 11.58 0.05 10.38
CA ILE A 27 12.76 0.87 10.13
C ILE A 27 12.35 1.95 9.14
N THR A 28 12.58 3.20 9.51
CA THR A 28 12.33 4.36 8.67
C THR A 28 13.63 5.14 8.49
N ILE A 29 14.03 5.37 7.24
CA ILE A 29 15.18 6.20 6.88
C ILE A 29 14.65 7.36 6.06
N ARG A 30 14.95 8.60 6.45
CA ARG A 30 14.49 9.79 5.72
C ARG A 30 15.59 10.82 5.64
N ASN A 31 15.61 11.55 4.54
CA ASN A 31 16.31 12.82 4.44
C ASN A 31 15.31 13.87 3.90
N ASP A 32 15.82 14.99 3.42
CA ASP A 32 14.98 16.15 3.08
C ASP A 32 13.93 15.83 1.99
N ASN A 33 14.27 14.98 1.00
CA ASN A 33 13.37 14.64 -0.10
C ASN A 33 13.10 13.14 -0.25
N TYR A 34 13.92 12.26 0.32
CA TYR A 34 13.82 10.81 0.16
C TYR A 34 13.37 10.13 1.45
N GLY A 35 12.55 9.10 1.30
CA GLY A 35 12.13 8.23 2.39
C GLY A 35 12.26 6.77 2.02
N PHE A 36 12.57 5.95 3.01
CA PHE A 36 12.51 4.50 2.93
C PHE A 36 11.84 3.98 4.18
N VAL A 37 10.84 3.11 4.02
CA VAL A 37 10.14 2.45 5.12
C VAL A 37 10.13 0.96 4.89
N LEU A 38 10.59 0.22 5.91
CA LEU A 38 10.51 -1.22 5.99
C LEU A 38 9.69 -1.58 7.24
N GLN A 39 8.54 -2.20 7.06
CA GLN A 39 7.68 -2.66 8.15
C GLN A 39 7.24 -4.10 7.90
N ALA A 40 7.41 -4.96 8.90
CA ALA A 40 6.82 -6.29 8.90
C ALA A 40 5.65 -6.34 9.88
N PHE A 41 4.67 -7.19 9.60
CA PHE A 41 3.62 -7.54 10.53
C PHE A 41 3.69 -9.04 10.79
N VAL A 42 4.02 -9.40 12.03
CA VAL A 42 4.23 -10.78 12.48
C VAL A 42 3.18 -11.12 13.53
N VAL A 43 2.50 -12.25 13.36
CA VAL A 43 1.42 -12.72 14.23
C VAL A 43 1.51 -14.23 14.44
N ASP A 44 0.79 -14.73 15.44
CA ASP A 44 0.62 -16.18 15.64
C ASP A 44 0.04 -16.84 14.37
N SER A 45 0.50 -18.05 14.05
CA SER A 45 0.10 -18.77 12.84
C SER A 45 -1.40 -19.09 12.76
N ILE A 46 -2.11 -19.06 13.89
CA ILE A 46 -3.55 -19.32 14.01
C ILE A 46 -4.37 -18.24 13.26
N VAL A 47 -3.86 -17.00 13.18
CA VAL A 47 -4.57 -15.86 12.57
C VAL A 47 -3.89 -15.32 11.32
N GLY A 48 -2.71 -15.84 10.96
CA GLY A 48 -1.89 -15.24 9.90
C GLY A 48 -2.53 -15.32 8.51
N LYS A 49 -3.33 -16.35 8.20
CA LYS A 49 -4.08 -16.39 6.93
C LYS A 49 -5.07 -15.23 6.83
N GLN A 50 -5.84 -15.00 7.89
CA GLN A 50 -6.91 -13.99 7.92
C GLN A 50 -6.35 -12.57 7.94
N LEU A 51 -5.27 -12.34 8.70
CA LEU A 51 -4.70 -11.00 8.88
C LEU A 51 -3.65 -10.63 7.83
N LEU A 52 -2.85 -11.59 7.38
CA LEU A 52 -1.72 -11.33 6.48
C LEU A 52 -1.98 -11.85 5.05
N GLY A 53 -3.03 -12.65 4.83
CA GLY A 53 -3.33 -13.23 3.52
C GLY A 53 -2.24 -14.19 3.02
N THR A 54 -1.48 -14.83 3.92
CA THR A 54 -0.42 -15.79 3.57
C THR A 54 -0.55 -17.07 4.38
N HIS A 55 -0.10 -18.17 3.78
CA HIS A 55 -0.05 -19.49 4.39
C HIS A 55 1.34 -19.85 4.94
N PHE A 56 2.35 -19.04 4.66
CA PHE A 56 3.72 -19.31 5.09
C PHE A 56 3.87 -19.10 6.60
N SER A 57 4.24 -20.16 7.33
CA SER A 57 4.52 -20.11 8.76
C SER A 57 5.85 -20.78 9.11
N ARG A 58 6.51 -20.30 10.16
CA ARG A 58 7.72 -20.91 10.72
C ARG A 58 7.74 -20.71 12.23
N GLY A 59 7.95 -21.78 12.98
CA GLY A 59 8.04 -21.72 14.45
C GLY A 59 6.78 -21.19 15.14
N GLY A 60 5.59 -21.43 14.57
CA GLY A 60 4.31 -20.94 15.11
C GLY A 60 3.98 -19.47 14.79
N TRP A 61 4.83 -18.79 14.01
CA TRP A 61 4.63 -17.41 13.58
C TRP A 61 4.38 -17.33 12.08
N MET A 62 3.59 -16.35 11.67
CA MET A 62 3.41 -15.93 10.28
C MET A 62 3.79 -14.46 10.18
N GLY A 63 4.45 -14.08 9.09
CA GLY A 63 4.91 -12.71 8.86
C GLY A 63 4.72 -12.27 7.43
N ARG A 64 4.47 -10.97 7.24
CA ARG A 64 4.40 -10.33 5.92
C ARG A 64 4.94 -8.91 6.01
N PHE A 65 5.67 -8.48 4.99
CA PHE A 65 5.99 -7.06 4.83
C PHE A 65 4.72 -6.30 4.41
N THR A 66 4.30 -5.36 5.25
CA THR A 66 3.20 -4.42 5.00
C THR A 66 3.71 -3.12 4.39
N HIS A 67 4.96 -2.77 4.67
CA HIS A 67 5.66 -1.66 4.03
C HIS A 67 7.06 -2.09 3.59
N LEU A 68 7.37 -1.79 2.34
CA LEU A 68 8.71 -1.80 1.76
C LEU A 68 8.68 -0.71 0.67
N LEU A 69 8.69 0.55 1.08
CA LEU A 69 8.43 1.67 0.19
C LEU A 69 9.66 2.58 0.13
N LEU A 70 10.16 2.79 -1.07
CA LEU A 70 11.03 3.92 -1.38
C LEU A 70 10.14 5.08 -1.85
N SER A 71 10.35 6.26 -1.29
CA SER A 71 9.61 7.46 -1.66
C SER A 71 10.53 8.62 -1.95
N TYR A 72 10.06 9.50 -2.82
CA TYR A 72 10.63 10.82 -3.07
C TYR A 72 9.51 11.85 -2.97
N GLN A 73 9.78 12.98 -2.33
CA GLN A 73 8.86 14.08 -2.19
C GLN A 73 9.59 15.41 -2.34
N SER A 74 9.00 16.30 -3.13
CA SER A 74 9.38 17.70 -3.31
C SER A 74 8.12 18.56 -3.23
N GLU A 75 8.23 19.85 -3.54
CA GLU A 75 7.09 20.77 -3.51
C GLU A 75 5.93 20.35 -4.44
N ASN A 76 6.27 19.89 -5.65
CA ASN A 76 5.28 19.58 -6.69
C ASN A 76 5.22 18.11 -7.08
N ILE A 77 6.20 17.30 -6.69
CA ILE A 77 6.30 15.89 -7.12
C ILE A 77 6.38 14.99 -5.91
N THR A 78 5.54 13.95 -5.90
CA THR A 78 5.68 12.80 -5.02
C THR A 78 5.81 11.53 -5.87
N PHE A 79 6.73 10.67 -5.51
CA PHE A 79 6.93 9.37 -6.13
C PHE A 79 7.02 8.30 -5.04
N GLY A 80 6.43 7.14 -5.29
CA GLY A 80 6.50 5.96 -4.43
C GLY A 80 6.79 4.72 -5.26
N PHE A 81 7.66 3.85 -4.76
CA PHE A 81 7.97 2.56 -5.38
C PHE A 81 8.16 1.49 -4.31
N GLY A 82 7.39 0.41 -4.43
CA GLY A 82 7.46 -0.74 -3.55
C GLY A 82 6.10 -1.07 -2.95
N ARG A 83 6.07 -1.51 -1.69
CA ARG A 83 4.84 -1.95 -1.01
C ARG A 83 4.42 -0.96 0.05
N ALA A 84 3.16 -0.53 -0.02
CA ALA A 84 2.48 0.20 1.05
C ALA A 84 0.96 0.10 0.85
N PRO A 85 0.14 0.32 1.88
CA PRO A 85 -1.28 0.59 1.71
C PRO A 85 -1.50 1.89 0.93
N ILE A 86 -2.61 1.95 0.18
CA ILE A 86 -3.01 3.12 -0.60
C ILE A 86 -4.38 3.58 -0.11
N ASP A 87 -4.51 4.89 0.06
CA ASP A 87 -5.74 5.54 0.50
C ASP A 87 -6.11 6.64 -0.49
N TRP A 88 -7.23 6.47 -1.21
CA TRP A 88 -7.79 7.49 -2.10
C TRP A 88 -9.16 7.91 -1.58
N GLY A 89 -9.31 9.13 -1.11
CA GLY A 89 -10.51 9.61 -0.44
C GLY A 89 -10.21 10.16 0.94
N GLN A 90 -11.22 10.81 1.53
CA GLN A 90 -11.10 11.49 2.82
C GLN A 90 -10.82 10.55 4.00
N SER A 91 -11.25 9.28 3.91
CA SER A 91 -11.09 8.29 4.98
C SER A 91 -10.14 7.17 4.58
N ARG A 92 -9.12 6.94 5.42
CA ARG A 92 -8.19 5.80 5.30
C ARG A 92 -8.85 4.44 5.55
N HIS A 93 -10.02 4.44 6.18
CA HIS A 93 -10.73 3.20 6.53
C HIS A 93 -11.93 2.92 5.63
N HIS A 94 -12.50 3.94 4.99
CA HIS A 94 -13.80 3.86 4.33
C HIS A 94 -13.80 4.52 2.96
N SER A 95 -12.77 4.24 2.16
CA SER A 95 -12.77 4.60 0.73
C SER A 95 -13.39 3.49 -0.12
N ILE A 96 -14.10 3.93 -1.17
CA ILE A 96 -14.73 3.07 -2.17
C ILE A 96 -13.72 2.59 -3.23
N ILE A 97 -12.66 3.37 -3.50
CA ILE A 97 -11.67 3.06 -4.55
C ILE A 97 -10.46 2.33 -3.94
N GLN A 98 -9.73 2.98 -3.04
CA GLN A 98 -8.54 2.43 -2.37
C GLN A 98 -8.57 2.76 -0.88
N SER A 99 -8.50 1.74 -0.03
CA SER A 99 -8.42 1.88 1.42
C SER A 99 -7.31 1.03 2.04
N GLY A 100 -6.71 1.54 3.10
CA GLY A 100 -5.68 0.86 3.88
C GLY A 100 -6.19 -0.31 4.74
N GLN A 101 -7.46 -0.72 4.60
CA GLN A 101 -7.99 -1.89 5.31
C GLN A 101 -7.53 -3.23 4.72
N THR A 102 -7.22 -3.24 3.42
CA THR A 102 -6.79 -4.47 2.74
C THR A 102 -5.27 -4.62 2.78
N PRO A 103 -4.73 -5.85 2.67
CA PRO A 103 -3.30 -6.05 2.64
C PRO A 103 -2.63 -5.24 1.52
N SER A 104 -1.56 -4.54 1.87
CA SER A 104 -0.71 -3.81 0.94
C SER A 104 -0.22 -4.68 -0.22
N TYR A 105 -0.05 -4.06 -1.38
CA TYR A 105 0.49 -4.67 -2.59
C TYR A 105 1.62 -3.83 -3.17
N ASP A 106 2.38 -4.44 -4.08
CA ASP A 106 3.52 -3.80 -4.72
C ASP A 106 3.01 -2.83 -5.79
N HIS A 107 3.47 -1.59 -5.76
CA HIS A 107 3.06 -0.55 -6.67
C HIS A 107 4.12 0.51 -6.89
N THR A 108 3.91 1.28 -7.95
CA THR A 108 4.54 2.55 -8.25
C THR A 108 3.46 3.61 -8.26
N SER A 109 3.70 4.73 -7.61
CA SER A 109 2.82 5.90 -7.66
C SER A 109 3.59 7.15 -8.04
N PHE A 110 2.97 8.01 -8.81
CA PHE A 110 3.49 9.31 -9.18
C PHE A 110 2.39 10.35 -9.03
N LYS A 111 2.67 11.40 -8.25
CA LYS A 111 1.77 12.52 -8.05
C LYS A 111 2.45 13.81 -8.47
N LEU A 112 1.75 14.61 -9.26
CA LEU A 112 2.15 15.94 -9.68
C LEU A 112 1.13 16.98 -9.18
N ARG A 113 1.61 18.00 -8.48
CA ARG A 113 0.82 19.16 -8.06
C ARG A 113 1.04 20.32 -9.02
N MET A 114 -0.04 20.95 -9.45
CA MET A 114 -0.09 22.09 -10.36
C MET A 114 -1.05 23.12 -9.76
N GLY A 115 -0.53 23.98 -8.88
CA GLY A 115 -1.32 24.97 -8.14
C GLY A 115 -2.38 24.30 -7.26
N ASN A 116 -3.65 24.53 -7.60
CA ASN A 116 -4.81 24.04 -6.87
C ASN A 116 -5.24 22.62 -7.29
N LEU A 117 -4.61 22.06 -8.31
CA LEU A 117 -4.89 20.71 -8.80
C LEU A 117 -3.72 19.79 -8.50
N SER A 118 -4.00 18.50 -8.29
CA SER A 118 -2.98 17.46 -8.31
C SER A 118 -3.49 16.21 -9.00
N GLY A 119 -2.67 15.65 -9.89
CA GLY A 119 -2.93 14.37 -10.54
C GLY A 119 -2.03 13.29 -9.94
N GLU A 120 -2.56 12.09 -9.76
CA GLU A 120 -1.85 10.91 -9.28
C GLU A 120 -2.10 9.75 -10.24
N ILE A 121 -1.03 9.06 -10.63
CA ILE A 121 -1.05 7.82 -11.42
C ILE A 121 -0.52 6.71 -10.53
N LEU A 122 -1.19 5.56 -10.54
CA LEU A 122 -0.87 4.38 -9.77
C LEU A 122 -0.79 3.17 -10.70
N ALA A 123 0.25 2.34 -10.53
CA ALA A 123 0.37 1.05 -11.18
C ALA A 123 0.91 0.01 -10.21
N GLY A 124 0.35 -1.18 -10.16
CA GLY A 124 0.78 -2.20 -9.20
C GLY A 124 0.40 -3.62 -9.57
N GLN A 125 0.90 -4.56 -8.76
CA GLN A 125 0.61 -5.98 -8.86
C GLN A 125 -0.03 -6.47 -7.57
N LEU A 126 -1.25 -7.01 -7.69
CA LEU A 126 -1.95 -7.67 -6.60
C LEU A 126 -1.38 -9.09 -6.38
N SER A 127 -1.74 -9.71 -5.26
CA SER A 127 -1.40 -11.12 -5.01
C SER A 127 -1.83 -11.99 -6.19
N SER A 128 -0.89 -12.78 -6.71
CA SER A 128 -1.14 -13.69 -7.82
C SER A 128 -1.84 -14.95 -7.35
N GLU A 129 -2.68 -15.50 -8.21
CA GLU A 129 -3.39 -16.76 -7.95
C GLU A 129 -2.82 -17.86 -8.83
N VAL A 130 -2.97 -19.11 -8.41
CA VAL A 130 -2.64 -20.28 -9.23
C VAL A 130 -3.94 -20.95 -9.66
N ALA A 131 -4.18 -21.00 -10.96
CA ALA A 131 -5.33 -21.69 -11.55
C ALA A 131 -4.83 -22.66 -12.62
N ASN A 132 -5.27 -23.93 -12.58
CA ASN A 132 -4.87 -24.96 -13.53
C ASN A 132 -3.35 -25.08 -13.74
N SER A 133 -2.58 -25.05 -12.64
CA SER A 133 -1.10 -25.07 -12.64
C SER A 133 -0.44 -23.89 -13.36
N LYS A 134 -1.19 -22.83 -13.64
CA LYS A 134 -0.67 -21.60 -14.25
C LYS A 134 -0.81 -20.44 -13.28
N ARG A 135 0.19 -19.56 -13.30
CA ARG A 135 0.17 -18.31 -12.53
C ARG A 135 -0.72 -17.29 -13.24
N ILE A 136 -1.74 -16.83 -12.53
CA ILE A 136 -2.60 -15.73 -12.94
C ILE A 136 -2.05 -14.45 -12.31
N THR A 137 -1.48 -13.58 -13.14
CA THR A 137 -1.04 -12.25 -12.72
C THR A 137 -2.26 -11.34 -12.62
N ARG A 138 -2.39 -10.64 -11.50
CA ARG A 138 -3.41 -9.61 -11.28
C ARG A 138 -2.71 -8.26 -11.16
N LEU A 139 -3.03 -7.36 -12.07
CA LEU A 139 -2.46 -6.03 -12.13
C LEU A 139 -3.55 -5.00 -11.84
N ILE A 140 -3.11 -3.87 -11.33
CA ILE A 140 -3.97 -2.76 -10.96
C ILE A 140 -3.35 -1.47 -11.47
N SER A 141 -4.18 -0.61 -12.04
CA SER A 141 -3.81 0.74 -12.40
C SER A 141 -4.90 1.70 -11.96
N GLY A 142 -4.57 2.97 -11.85
CA GLY A 142 -5.57 3.99 -11.60
C GLY A 142 -5.04 5.40 -11.71
N HIS A 143 -5.99 6.31 -11.79
CA HIS A 143 -5.75 7.74 -11.89
C HIS A 143 -6.62 8.46 -10.86
N LYS A 144 -6.08 9.50 -10.23
CA LYS A 144 -6.84 10.37 -9.33
C LYS A 144 -6.51 11.83 -9.64
N LEU A 145 -7.55 12.66 -9.70
CA LEU A 145 -7.45 14.10 -9.76
C LEU A 145 -8.07 14.67 -8.48
N THR A 146 -7.28 15.44 -7.75
CA THR A 146 -7.71 16.19 -6.56
C THR A 146 -7.64 17.68 -6.88
N GLY A 147 -8.68 18.43 -6.52
CA GLY A 147 -8.72 19.89 -6.64
C GLY A 147 -9.12 20.55 -5.34
N HIS A 148 -8.42 21.62 -4.96
CA HIS A 148 -8.72 22.46 -3.80
C HIS A 148 -9.21 23.84 -4.23
N PHE A 149 -10.37 24.26 -3.74
CA PHE A 149 -11.05 25.49 -4.16
C PHE A 149 -11.42 26.36 -2.95
N PHE A 150 -11.66 27.64 -3.22
CA PHE A 150 -12.11 28.62 -2.22
C PHE A 150 -11.19 28.75 -1.00
N TYR A 151 -9.87 28.82 -1.21
CA TYR A 151 -8.86 28.84 -0.14
C TYR A 151 -8.97 27.59 0.77
N ASP A 152 -8.92 26.41 0.13
CA ASP A 152 -8.98 25.08 0.77
C ASP A 152 -10.27 24.77 1.55
N LYS A 153 -11.35 25.52 1.30
CA LYS A 153 -12.66 25.23 1.92
C LYS A 153 -13.42 24.10 1.23
N LEU A 154 -13.08 23.80 -0.02
CA LEU A 154 -13.67 22.70 -0.79
C LEU A 154 -12.58 21.87 -1.43
N GLU A 155 -12.63 20.56 -1.21
CA GLU A 155 -11.82 19.57 -1.90
C GLU A 155 -12.74 18.70 -2.76
N PHE A 156 -12.35 18.47 -4.01
CA PHE A 156 -13.00 17.52 -4.90
C PHE A 156 -11.99 16.49 -5.36
N GLU A 157 -12.34 15.22 -5.22
CA GLU A 157 -11.54 14.10 -5.71
C GLU A 157 -12.36 13.28 -6.70
N ILE A 158 -11.77 13.01 -7.85
CA ILE A 158 -12.27 12.02 -8.81
C ILE A 158 -11.16 11.03 -9.08
N GLY A 159 -11.48 9.75 -9.12
CA GLY A 159 -10.52 8.73 -9.46
C GLY A 159 -11.16 7.53 -10.12
N GLU A 160 -10.34 6.79 -10.83
CA GLU A 160 -10.70 5.52 -11.46
C GLU A 160 -9.66 4.46 -11.16
N GLN A 161 -10.10 3.21 -11.22
CA GLN A 161 -9.24 2.06 -10.97
C GLN A 161 -9.60 0.94 -11.93
N ILE A 162 -8.56 0.36 -12.52
CA ILE A 162 -8.66 -0.73 -13.47
C ILE A 162 -7.91 -1.92 -12.88
N ILE A 163 -8.63 -3.03 -12.69
CA ILE A 163 -8.02 -4.32 -12.37
C ILE A 163 -8.07 -5.18 -13.62
N TYR A 164 -6.92 -5.68 -14.04
CA TYR A 164 -6.80 -6.55 -15.20
C TYR A 164 -5.97 -7.77 -14.86
N THR A 165 -6.33 -8.90 -15.45
CA THR A 165 -5.80 -10.21 -15.06
C THR A 165 -5.51 -11.05 -16.29
N GLY A 166 -4.62 -12.03 -16.15
CA GLY A 166 -4.32 -13.01 -17.20
C GLY A 166 -3.16 -13.94 -16.85
N GLU A 167 -3.05 -15.03 -17.61
CA GLU A 167 -1.90 -15.93 -17.56
C GLU A 167 -0.64 -15.18 -18.03
N ASN A 168 0.40 -15.11 -17.20
CA ASN A 168 1.67 -14.43 -17.53
C ASN A 168 1.51 -13.00 -18.10
N ARG A 169 0.46 -12.29 -17.67
CA ARG A 169 0.17 -10.92 -18.15
C ARG A 169 1.19 -9.92 -17.59
N ASN A 170 1.60 -8.98 -18.44
CA ASN A 170 2.54 -7.91 -18.12
C ASN A 170 1.82 -6.57 -17.93
N ILE A 171 2.53 -5.56 -17.42
CA ILE A 171 2.03 -4.18 -17.36
C ILE A 171 1.78 -3.68 -18.79
N GLU A 172 0.61 -3.08 -18.99
CA GLU A 172 0.19 -2.55 -20.29
C GLU A 172 0.09 -1.02 -20.18
N PHE A 173 0.87 -0.31 -21.01
CA PHE A 173 0.95 1.15 -20.97
C PHE A 173 -0.38 1.85 -21.27
N PHE A 174 -1.32 1.17 -21.95
CA PHE A 174 -2.66 1.72 -22.21
C PHE A 174 -3.46 1.97 -20.92
N TYR A 175 -3.15 1.27 -19.83
CA TYR A 175 -3.81 1.47 -18.54
C TYR A 175 -3.09 2.46 -17.62
N LEU A 176 -1.94 3.02 -18.05
CA LEU A 176 -1.13 3.97 -17.29
C LEU A 176 -1.48 5.42 -17.63
#